data_AF-A0A925EA32-F1
#
_entry.id   AF-A0A925EA32-F1
#
_cell.length_a   1.000
_cell.length_b   1.000
_cell.length_c   1.000
_cell.angle_alpha   90.00
_cell.angle_beta   90.00
_cell.angle_gamma   90.00
#
_symmetry.space_group_name_H-M   'P 1'
#
loop_
_entity.id
_entity.type
_entity.pdbx_description
1 polymer ?
#
loop_
_entity_poly.entity_id
_entity_poly.type
_entity_poly.pdbx_seq_one_letter_code
_entity_poly.pdbx_strand_id
1 'polypeptide(L)'
;MNRKIAYTNTGHKHLISGMEISNLLPNEHTQAIGHFVFLDYNPARQYKPKKARVPDGSFAHPHRGIATFTYVTHGEFEHYDSRGHHEVVIEGGAQWMKAGNGIVHDEDFSQSFQQRGGVGGGLQFWINLPAAVKKEEPEYLALQAKDFHEIILPANAGFLKILIGTYEDKTSKVKT
;
A
#
# COMPACT_ATOMS: atom_id res chain seq x y z
N MET A 1 -5.41 28.42 1.85
CA MET A 1 -4.16 28.44 2.66
C MET A 1 -2.97 28.34 1.72
N ASN A 2 -1.99 29.23 1.85
CA ASN A 2 -0.78 29.16 1.04
C ASN A 2 0.24 28.25 1.74
N ARG A 3 0.23 26.94 1.45
CA ARG A 3 1.18 25.97 2.02
C ARG A 3 2.53 26.12 1.34
N LYS A 4 3.62 26.14 2.11
CA LYS A 4 5.01 26.13 1.60
C LYS A 4 5.61 24.74 1.81
N ILE A 5 6.48 24.31 0.90
CA ILE A 5 7.25 23.07 1.07
C ILE A 5 8.27 23.30 2.19
N ALA A 6 8.23 22.45 3.22
CA ALA A 6 9.14 22.55 4.36
C ALA A 6 10.52 21.93 4.06
N TYR A 7 10.54 20.80 3.36
CA TYR A 7 11.74 20.10 2.91
C TYR A 7 11.40 19.18 1.72
N THR A 8 12.41 18.77 0.97
CA THR A 8 12.32 17.76 -0.10
C THR A 8 13.35 16.68 0.15
N ASN A 9 12.99 15.42 -0.08
CA ASN A 9 13.89 14.28 0.09
C ASN A 9 13.86 13.37 -1.15
N THR A 10 14.94 12.62 -1.36
CA THR A 10 14.99 11.49 -2.29
C THR A 10 15.00 10.19 -1.48
N GLY A 11 14.19 9.21 -1.88
CA GLY A 11 14.10 7.95 -1.13
C GLY A 11 15.37 7.12 -1.17
N HIS A 12 15.65 6.42 -0.07
CA HIS A 12 16.75 5.47 0.03
C HIS A 12 16.35 4.15 -0.64
N LYS A 13 17.22 3.62 -1.49
CA LYS A 13 16.93 2.39 -2.24
C LYS A 13 17.29 1.15 -1.45
N HIS A 14 16.38 0.19 -1.41
CA HIS A 14 16.56 -1.11 -0.78
C HIS A 14 16.02 -2.22 -1.68
N LEU A 15 16.53 -3.44 -1.49
CA LEU A 15 16.04 -4.62 -2.19
C LEU A 15 15.17 -5.43 -1.24
N ILE A 16 13.88 -5.57 -1.56
CA ILE A 16 12.92 -6.38 -0.78
C ILE A 16 12.31 -7.40 -1.74
N SER A 17 12.45 -8.69 -1.44
CA SER A 17 11.92 -9.78 -2.27
C SER A 17 12.33 -9.69 -3.76
N GLY A 18 13.50 -9.12 -4.04
CA GLY A 18 14.00 -8.90 -5.40
C GLY A 18 13.44 -7.65 -6.11
N MET A 19 12.62 -6.84 -5.45
CA MET A 19 12.15 -5.54 -5.91
C MET A 19 13.03 -4.43 -5.36
N GLU A 20 13.51 -3.52 -6.22
CA GLU A 20 14.19 -2.30 -5.78
C GLU A 20 13.14 -1.26 -5.40
N ILE A 21 13.01 -1.00 -4.11
CA ILE A 21 12.04 -0.11 -3.50
C ILE A 21 12.76 1.13 -2.97
N SER A 22 12.12 2.28 -3.08
CA SER A 22 12.59 3.54 -2.51
C SER A 22 11.82 3.86 -1.22
N ASN A 23 12.50 3.80 -0.07
CA ASN A 23 11.94 4.24 1.20
C ASN A 23 11.95 5.76 1.28
N LEU A 24 10.77 6.37 1.41
CA LEU A 24 10.56 7.83 1.45
C LEU A 24 10.31 8.34 2.87
N LEU A 25 9.77 7.49 3.75
CA LEU A 25 9.50 7.78 5.15
C LEU A 25 9.75 6.51 5.98
N PRO A 26 10.42 6.60 7.15
CA PRO A 26 11.05 7.79 7.74
C PRO A 26 12.26 8.30 6.93
N ASN A 27 12.71 9.53 7.20
CA ASN A 27 13.90 10.09 6.56
C ASN A 27 14.65 11.03 7.51
N GLU A 28 15.69 11.69 7.00
CA GLU A 28 16.54 12.60 7.78
C GLU A 28 15.81 13.83 8.37
N HIS A 29 14.67 14.22 7.79
CA HIS A 29 13.91 15.39 8.24
C HIS A 29 12.76 15.05 9.17
N THR A 30 12.16 13.86 9.04
CA THR A 30 11.04 13.45 9.90
C THR A 30 10.93 11.94 10.04
N GLN A 31 10.39 11.52 11.19
CA GLN A 31 10.00 10.14 11.45
C GLN A 31 8.55 9.85 11.05
N ALA A 32 7.69 10.87 10.96
CA ALA A 32 6.27 10.70 10.66
C ALA A 32 5.65 11.96 10.04
N ILE A 33 4.54 11.79 9.32
CA ILE A 33 3.68 12.87 8.85
C ILE A 33 2.25 12.56 9.31
N GLY A 34 1.79 13.23 10.36
CA GLY A 34 0.54 12.84 11.02
C GLY A 34 0.61 11.38 11.50
N HIS A 35 -0.33 10.55 11.05
CA HIS A 35 -0.35 9.11 11.37
C HIS A 35 0.50 8.25 10.44
N PHE A 36 0.99 8.78 9.32
CA PHE A 36 1.87 8.02 8.41
C PHE A 36 3.26 7.94 9.03
N VAL A 37 3.75 6.73 9.25
CA VAL A 37 5.07 6.45 9.87
C VAL A 37 6.01 5.72 8.94
N PHE A 38 5.51 5.25 7.80
CA PHE A 38 6.29 4.56 6.77
C PHE A 38 5.70 4.83 5.40
N LEU A 39 6.57 4.98 4.39
CA LEU A 39 6.20 5.04 2.99
C LEU A 39 7.31 4.45 2.13
N ASP A 40 7.00 3.35 1.48
CA ASP A 40 7.81 2.74 0.43
C ASP A 40 7.18 2.98 -0.94
N TYR A 41 8.02 3.31 -1.91
CA TYR A 41 7.64 3.43 -3.31
C TYR A 41 8.36 2.38 -4.14
N ASN A 42 7.59 1.46 -4.71
CA ASN A 42 8.04 0.53 -5.75
C ASN A 42 7.76 1.17 -7.12
N PRO A 43 8.75 1.79 -7.78
CA PRO A 43 8.53 2.45 -9.05
C PRO A 43 8.09 1.49 -10.15
N ALA A 44 7.28 2.00 -11.08
CA ALA A 44 6.85 1.26 -12.26
C ALA A 44 8.07 0.72 -13.04
N ARG A 45 8.22 -0.61 -13.07
CA ARG A 45 9.33 -1.29 -13.73
C ARG A 45 8.84 -2.49 -14.51
N GLN A 46 9.57 -2.81 -15.57
CA GLN A 46 9.37 -4.03 -16.33
C GLN A 46 9.94 -5.23 -15.56
N TYR A 47 9.08 -6.20 -15.27
CA TYR A 47 9.43 -7.50 -14.71
C TYR A 47 9.36 -8.57 -15.81
N LYS A 48 10.33 -9.49 -15.80
CA LYS A 48 10.33 -10.66 -16.69
C LYS A 48 9.49 -11.78 -16.07
N PRO A 49 8.83 -12.62 -16.90
CA PRO A 49 8.27 -13.89 -16.46
C PRO A 49 9.24 -14.68 -15.57
N LYS A 50 8.74 -15.22 -14.46
CA LYS A 50 9.45 -16.11 -13.55
C LYS A 50 8.51 -17.23 -13.08
N LYS A 51 9.09 -18.30 -12.51
CA LYS A 51 8.30 -19.32 -11.82
C LYS A 51 7.53 -18.64 -10.67
N ALA A 52 6.21 -18.81 -10.65
CA ALA A 52 5.40 -18.32 -9.54
C ALA A 52 5.92 -18.89 -8.22
N ARG A 53 6.06 -18.01 -7.24
CA ARG A 53 6.33 -18.38 -5.87
C ARG A 53 5.13 -19.14 -5.30
N VAL A 54 5.39 -20.19 -4.53
CA VAL A 54 4.36 -20.85 -3.73
C VAL A 54 4.19 -20.05 -2.44
N PRO A 55 2.96 -19.70 -2.03
CA PRO A 55 2.69 -19.01 -0.76
C PRO A 55 2.78 -20.02 0.41
N ASP A 56 4.00 -20.49 0.69
CA ASP A 56 4.32 -21.46 1.76
C ASP A 56 4.68 -20.79 3.11
N GLY A 57 4.52 -19.47 3.20
CA GLY A 57 4.83 -18.67 4.38
C GLY A 57 6.32 -18.35 4.56
N SER A 58 7.20 -18.71 3.62
CA SER A 58 8.64 -18.41 3.71
C SER A 58 8.98 -16.91 3.75
N PHE A 59 8.07 -16.04 3.31
CA PHE A 59 8.21 -14.58 3.38
C PHE A 59 7.20 -13.95 4.36
N ALA A 60 6.50 -14.77 5.14
CA ALA A 60 5.53 -14.29 6.09
C ALA A 60 6.21 -13.51 7.21
N HIS A 61 5.66 -12.36 7.57
CA HIS A 61 6.21 -11.47 8.58
C HIS A 61 5.11 -10.84 9.46
N PRO A 62 5.42 -10.50 10.72
CA PRO A 62 4.43 -9.96 11.64
C PRO A 62 4.30 -8.44 11.54
N HIS A 63 3.09 -7.93 11.79
CA HIS A 63 2.81 -6.53 12.10
C HIS A 63 1.92 -6.42 13.34
N ARG A 64 2.07 -5.32 14.10
CA ARG A 64 1.22 -4.99 15.25
C ARG A 64 1.13 -3.50 15.46
N GLY A 65 -0.06 -3.02 15.84
CA GLY A 65 -0.29 -1.62 16.24
C GLY A 65 -0.30 -0.61 15.10
N ILE A 66 -0.26 -1.06 13.85
CA ILE A 66 -0.36 -0.24 12.64
C ILE A 66 -1.49 -0.77 11.74
N ALA A 67 -1.86 0.01 10.73
CA ALA A 67 -2.46 -0.51 9.51
C ALA A 67 -1.45 -0.38 8.37
N THR A 68 -1.45 -1.35 7.45
CA THR A 68 -0.75 -1.23 6.17
C THR A 68 -1.77 -0.83 5.09
N PHE A 69 -1.34 0.02 4.17
CA PHE A 69 -2.11 0.37 3.00
C PHE A 69 -1.23 0.24 1.76
N THR A 70 -1.55 -0.71 0.88
CA THR A 70 -0.83 -0.94 -0.37
C THR A 70 -1.68 -0.44 -1.52
N TYR A 71 -1.20 0.55 -2.28
CA TYR A 71 -1.84 1.01 -3.52
C TYR A 71 -1.09 0.45 -4.73
N VAL A 72 -1.80 -0.28 -5.58
CA VAL A 72 -1.22 -0.91 -6.77
C VAL A 72 -1.24 0.09 -7.91
N THR A 73 -0.08 0.61 -8.28
CA THR A 73 0.00 1.56 -9.40
C THR A 73 0.07 0.84 -10.75
N HIS A 74 0.69 -0.34 -10.79
CA HIS A 74 0.82 -1.18 -11.98
C HIS A 74 0.86 -2.66 -11.61
N GLY A 75 0.27 -3.51 -12.46
CA GLY A 75 0.28 -4.96 -12.26
C GLY A 75 -0.75 -5.43 -11.24
N GLU A 76 -0.38 -6.39 -10.39
CA GLU A 76 -1.28 -7.01 -9.41
C GLU A 76 -0.47 -7.57 -8.24
N PHE A 77 -0.93 -7.28 -7.01
CA PHE A 77 -0.37 -7.79 -5.77
C PHE A 77 -1.33 -8.81 -5.16
N GLU A 78 -0.78 -9.76 -4.43
CA GLU A 78 -1.51 -10.84 -3.79
C GLU A 78 -1.09 -10.93 -2.32
N HIS A 79 -2.08 -11.05 -1.46
CA HIS A 79 -1.93 -11.04 -0.02
C HIS A 79 -2.48 -12.31 0.60
N TYR A 80 -1.79 -12.80 1.62
CA TYR A 80 -2.22 -13.90 2.47
C TYR A 80 -1.97 -13.55 3.94
N ASP A 81 -2.88 -13.91 4.85
CA ASP A 81 -2.62 -13.72 6.28
C ASP A 81 -3.02 -14.89 7.19
N SER A 82 -2.53 -14.82 8.42
CA SER A 82 -2.78 -15.76 9.52
C SER A 82 -4.24 -15.86 9.97
N ARG A 83 -5.14 -15.02 9.46
CA ARG A 83 -6.60 -15.13 9.67
C ARG A 83 -7.32 -15.78 8.48
N GLY A 84 -6.57 -16.19 7.46
CA GLY A 84 -7.10 -16.85 6.28
C GLY A 84 -7.64 -15.87 5.23
N HIS A 85 -7.37 -14.57 5.34
CA HIS A 85 -7.67 -13.67 4.22
C HIS A 85 -6.68 -13.93 3.09
N HIS A 86 -7.21 -14.01 1.87
CA HIS A 86 -6.44 -14.15 0.66
C HIS A 86 -7.14 -13.40 -0.47
N GLU A 87 -6.49 -12.38 -1.00
CA GLU A 87 -7.04 -11.57 -2.09
C GLU A 87 -5.96 -11.12 -3.08
N VAL A 88 -6.37 -10.91 -4.33
CA VAL A 88 -5.57 -10.27 -5.36
C VAL A 88 -6.11 -8.87 -5.63
N VAL A 89 -5.24 -7.87 -5.52
CA VAL A 89 -5.55 -6.48 -5.85
C VAL A 89 -4.84 -6.12 -7.14
N ILE A 90 -5.61 -5.73 -8.16
CA ILE A 90 -5.06 -5.35 -9.46
C ILE A 90 -4.82 -3.85 -9.54
N GLU A 91 -4.18 -3.43 -10.64
CA GLU A 91 -3.86 -2.06 -10.98
C GLU A 91 -5.00 -1.07 -10.70
N GLY A 92 -4.64 0.02 -10.01
CA GLY A 92 -5.56 1.07 -9.58
C GLY A 92 -6.39 0.72 -8.34
N GLY A 93 -6.30 -0.50 -7.82
CA GLY A 93 -6.86 -0.94 -6.55
C GLY A 93 -5.95 -0.69 -5.35
N ALA A 94 -6.45 -0.97 -4.16
CA ALA A 94 -5.68 -0.92 -2.92
C ALA A 94 -6.08 -2.00 -1.92
N GLN A 95 -5.14 -2.36 -1.07
CA GLN A 95 -5.34 -3.17 0.12
C GLN A 95 -5.25 -2.28 1.36
N TRP A 96 -6.16 -2.50 2.31
CA TRP A 96 -6.06 -2.03 3.68
C TRP A 96 -6.01 -3.23 4.63
N MET A 97 -4.97 -3.32 5.45
CA MET A 97 -4.87 -4.31 6.53
C MET A 97 -4.63 -3.61 7.86
N LYS A 98 -5.62 -3.63 8.75
CA LYS A 98 -5.45 -3.23 10.15
C LYS A 98 -4.78 -4.39 10.88
N ALA A 99 -3.53 -4.22 11.32
CA ALA A 99 -2.83 -5.27 12.06
C ALA A 99 -3.30 -5.38 13.53
N GLY A 100 -3.79 -4.29 14.12
CA GLY A 100 -4.38 -4.30 15.47
C GLY A 100 -3.44 -4.94 16.51
N ASN A 101 -3.94 -5.93 17.24
CA ASN A 101 -3.21 -6.68 18.26
C ASN A 101 -2.18 -7.68 17.69
N GLY A 102 -2.14 -7.91 16.38
CA GLY A 102 -1.11 -8.69 15.70
C GLY A 102 -1.64 -9.51 14.53
N ILE A 103 -0.94 -9.46 13.40
CA ILE A 103 -1.20 -10.29 12.23
C ILE A 103 0.14 -10.76 11.66
N VAL A 104 0.24 -12.01 11.22
CA VAL A 104 1.31 -12.48 10.34
C VAL A 104 0.76 -12.55 8.93
N HIS A 105 1.47 -11.98 7.97
CA HIS A 105 1.02 -11.90 6.58
C HIS A 105 2.16 -12.03 5.57
N ASP A 106 1.80 -12.26 4.32
CA ASP A 106 2.69 -12.44 3.19
C ASP A 106 2.12 -11.70 1.97
N GLU A 107 2.95 -10.88 1.32
CA GLU A 107 2.53 -10.01 0.22
C GLU A 107 3.63 -9.97 -0.86
N ASP A 108 3.25 -10.21 -2.10
CA ASP A 108 4.14 -10.11 -3.28
C ASP A 108 3.29 -9.81 -4.53
N PHE A 109 3.91 -9.65 -5.69
CA PHE A 109 3.18 -9.72 -6.96
C PHE A 109 2.41 -11.04 -7.06
N SER A 110 1.20 -11.03 -7.65
CA SER A 110 0.40 -12.25 -7.74
C SER A 110 1.10 -13.35 -8.55
N GLN A 111 0.73 -14.60 -8.29
CA GLN A 111 1.27 -15.73 -9.06
C GLN A 111 1.07 -15.57 -10.57
N SER A 112 -0.09 -15.05 -11.01
CA SER A 112 -0.37 -14.78 -12.42
C SER A 112 0.53 -13.68 -12.99
N PHE A 113 0.86 -12.64 -12.23
CA PHE A 113 1.79 -11.60 -12.68
C PHE A 113 3.21 -12.14 -12.78
N GLN A 114 3.64 -12.91 -11.78
CA GLN A 114 4.97 -13.50 -11.79
C GLN A 114 5.20 -14.36 -13.03
N GLN A 115 4.20 -15.15 -13.43
CA GLN A 115 4.29 -16.00 -14.63
C GLN A 115 4.23 -15.21 -15.93
N ARG A 116 3.41 -14.15 -16.01
CA ARG A 116 3.25 -13.35 -17.23
C ARG A 116 4.33 -12.29 -17.41
N GLY A 117 4.94 -11.83 -16.34
CA GLY A 117 5.70 -10.58 -16.32
C GLY A 117 4.82 -9.37 -16.65
N GLY A 118 5.46 -8.23 -16.88
CA GLY A 118 4.76 -6.97 -17.18
C GLY A 118 5.32 -5.80 -16.38
N VAL A 119 4.62 -4.67 -16.46
CA VAL A 119 4.97 -3.51 -15.64
C VAL A 119 4.33 -3.67 -14.26
N GLY A 120 5.14 -3.59 -13.21
CA GLY A 120 4.71 -3.70 -11.82
C GLY A 120 5.17 -2.49 -11.02
N GLY A 121 4.39 -2.10 -10.03
CA GLY A 121 4.72 -0.98 -9.16
C GLY A 121 3.61 -0.65 -8.17
N GLY A 122 3.97 0.06 -7.10
CA GLY A 122 3.02 0.35 -6.03
C GLY A 122 3.59 1.27 -4.97
N LEU A 123 2.74 1.61 -4.01
CA LEU A 123 3.09 2.35 -2.81
C LEU A 123 2.64 1.52 -1.61
N GLN A 124 3.47 1.46 -0.56
CA GLN A 124 3.08 0.86 0.70
C GLN A 124 3.25 1.87 1.83
N PHE A 125 2.16 2.13 2.55
CA PHE A 125 2.11 3.03 3.69
C PHE A 125 1.93 2.21 4.96
N TRP A 126 2.60 2.60 6.04
CA TRP A 126 2.20 2.18 7.40
C TRP A 126 1.62 3.37 8.15
N ILE A 127 0.47 3.12 8.76
CA ILE A 127 -0.34 4.12 9.43
C ILE A 127 -0.45 3.71 10.90
N ASN A 128 0.04 4.57 11.77
CA ASN A 128 0.05 4.35 13.21
C ASN A 128 -1.37 4.42 13.77
N LEU A 129 -1.85 3.32 14.36
CA LEU A 129 -3.16 3.26 14.98
C LEU A 129 -3.19 4.04 16.30
N PRO A 130 -4.30 4.73 16.64
CA PRO A 130 -4.52 5.27 17.97
C PRO A 130 -4.42 4.19 19.05
N ALA A 131 -3.99 4.56 20.25
CA ALA A 131 -3.74 3.61 21.34
C ALA A 131 -4.94 2.69 21.67
N ALA A 132 -6.17 3.22 21.60
CA ALA A 132 -7.39 2.45 21.82
C ALA A 132 -7.59 1.33 20.79
N VAL A 133 -7.20 1.57 19.53
CA VAL A 133 -7.42 0.68 18.39
C VAL A 133 -6.30 -0.37 18.27
N LYS A 134 -5.11 -0.13 18.83
CA LYS A 134 -3.97 -1.07 18.79
C LYS A 134 -4.23 -2.44 19.44
N LYS A 135 -5.29 -2.56 20.24
CA LYS A 135 -5.68 -3.82 20.91
C LYS A 135 -6.79 -4.57 20.18
N GLU A 136 -7.38 -3.96 19.15
CA GLU A 136 -8.45 -4.56 18.38
C GLU A 136 -7.93 -5.70 17.50
N GLU A 137 -8.86 -6.54 17.08
CA GLU A 137 -8.61 -7.64 16.16
C GLU A 137 -8.16 -7.14 14.78
N PRO A 138 -7.31 -7.90 14.06
CA PRO A 138 -6.96 -7.58 12.69
C PRO A 138 -8.17 -7.53 11.76
N GLU A 139 -8.14 -6.62 10.79
CA GLU A 139 -9.15 -6.48 9.74
C GLU A 139 -8.48 -6.35 8.38
N TYR A 140 -9.15 -6.84 7.35
CA TYR A 140 -8.68 -6.79 5.97
C TYR A 140 -9.77 -6.23 5.06
N LEU A 141 -9.37 -5.40 4.09
CA LEU A 141 -10.22 -4.86 3.05
C LEU A 141 -9.43 -4.75 1.74
N ALA A 142 -9.82 -5.52 0.73
CA ALA A 142 -9.37 -5.33 -0.64
C ALA A 142 -10.37 -4.47 -1.43
N LEU A 143 -9.85 -3.49 -2.15
CA LEU A 143 -10.62 -2.57 -3.00
C LEU A 143 -10.03 -2.59 -4.41
N GLN A 144 -10.88 -2.75 -5.41
CA GLN A 144 -10.47 -2.68 -6.80
C GLN A 144 -10.58 -1.23 -7.30
N ALA A 145 -10.02 -0.92 -8.48
CA ALA A 145 -10.04 0.44 -9.02
C ALA A 145 -11.46 1.05 -9.08
N LYS A 146 -12.47 0.24 -9.40
CA LYS A 146 -13.89 0.62 -9.45
C LYS A 146 -14.50 1.02 -8.11
N ASP A 147 -13.84 0.69 -7.00
CA ASP A 147 -14.33 0.96 -5.65
C ASP A 147 -13.95 2.37 -5.16
N PHE A 148 -13.08 3.08 -5.89
CA PHE A 148 -12.63 4.42 -5.57
C PHE A 148 -13.36 5.48 -6.38
N HIS A 149 -13.52 6.66 -5.76
CA HIS A 149 -14.02 7.84 -6.45
C HIS A 149 -12.88 8.51 -7.22
N GLU A 150 -13.13 8.79 -8.50
CA GLU A 150 -12.28 9.62 -9.34
C GLU A 150 -13.01 10.92 -9.71
N ILE A 151 -12.33 12.04 -9.51
CA ILE A 151 -12.86 13.39 -9.76
C ILE A 151 -11.96 14.05 -10.80
N ILE A 152 -12.54 14.48 -11.92
CA ILE A 152 -11.83 15.30 -12.91
C ILE A 152 -11.72 16.72 -12.36
N LEU A 153 -10.50 17.23 -12.28
CA LEU A 153 -10.23 18.55 -11.76
C LEU A 153 -10.57 19.62 -12.81
N PRO A 154 -11.05 20.80 -12.39
CA PRO A 154 -11.33 21.91 -13.30
C PRO A 154 -10.12 22.31 -14.15
N ALA A 155 -10.40 22.99 -15.27
CA ALA A 155 -9.38 23.54 -16.16
C ALA A 155 -8.33 22.52 -16.66
N ASN A 156 -8.72 21.25 -16.82
CA ASN A 156 -7.86 20.15 -17.26
C ASN A 156 -6.62 19.95 -16.38
N ALA A 157 -6.71 20.24 -15.08
CA ALA A 157 -5.60 20.09 -14.13
C ALA A 157 -5.25 18.63 -13.81
N GLY A 158 -5.99 17.65 -14.35
CA GLY A 158 -5.83 16.22 -14.13
C GLY A 158 -7.02 15.61 -13.41
N PHE A 159 -6.78 14.54 -12.66
CA PHE A 159 -7.79 13.87 -11.85
C PHE A 159 -7.29 13.66 -10.42
N LEU A 160 -8.24 13.51 -9.50
CA LEU A 160 -8.01 13.12 -8.10
C LEU A 160 -8.71 11.79 -7.85
N LYS A 161 -7.97 10.81 -7.32
CA LYS A 161 -8.54 9.55 -6.82
C LYS A 161 -8.52 9.56 -5.29
N ILE A 162 -9.69 9.36 -4.67
CA ILE A 162 -9.83 9.38 -3.21
C ILE A 162 -9.50 7.98 -2.67
N LEU A 163 -8.24 7.75 -2.31
CA LEU A 163 -7.80 6.46 -1.75
C LEU A 163 -8.21 6.29 -0.29
N ILE A 164 -8.02 7.32 0.54
CA ILE A 164 -8.33 7.35 1.96
C ILE A 164 -8.93 8.72 2.30
N GLY A 165 -9.91 8.74 3.21
CA GLY A 165 -10.54 9.97 3.70
C GLY A 165 -11.65 10.49 2.78
N THR A 166 -11.89 11.80 2.87
CA THR A 166 -13.01 12.49 2.20
C THR A 166 -12.49 13.68 1.43
N TYR A 167 -13.06 13.90 0.25
CA TYR A 167 -12.92 15.13 -0.52
C TYR A 167 -14.31 15.56 -1.00
N GLU A 168 -14.69 16.79 -0.65
CA GLU A 168 -16.05 17.32 -0.84
C GLU A 168 -17.11 16.39 -0.22
N ASP A 169 -18.06 15.88 -1.00
CA ASP A 169 -19.12 14.96 -0.58
C ASP A 169 -18.75 13.48 -0.69
N LYS A 170 -17.55 13.16 -1.21
CA LYS A 170 -17.13 11.79 -1.53
C LYS A 170 -16.15 11.25 -0.51
N THR A 171 -16.41 10.04 -0.02
CA THR A 171 -15.63 9.39 1.04
C THR A 171 -15.16 8.01 0.58
N SER A 172 -13.90 7.69 0.83
CA SER A 172 -13.35 6.35 0.57
C SER A 172 -14.05 5.28 1.40
N LYS A 173 -14.11 4.05 0.87
CA LYS A 173 -14.58 2.87 1.62
C LYS A 173 -13.61 2.45 2.74
N VAL A 174 -12.37 2.92 2.71
CA VAL A 174 -11.39 2.68 3.77
C VAL A 174 -11.81 3.42 5.03
N LYS A 175 -12.11 2.68 6.10
CA LYS A 175 -12.45 3.23 7.41
C LYS A 175 -11.16 3.57 8.16
N THR A 176 -10.98 4.84 8.51
CA THR A 176 -9.80 5.37 9.23
C THR A 176 -10.21 6.16 10.45
#